data_AF-A0A962UTN0-F1
#
_entry.id   AF-A0A962UTN0-F1
#
_cell.length_a   1.000
_cell.length_b   1.000
_cell.length_c   1.000
_cell.angle_alpha   90.00
_cell.angle_beta   90.00
_cell.angle_gamma   90.00
#
_symmetry.space_group_name_H-M   'P 1'
#
loop_
_entity.id
_entity.type
_entity.pdbx_description
1 polymer ?
#
loop_
_entity_poly.entity_id
_entity_poly.type
_entity_poly.pdbx_seq_one_letter_code
_entity_poly.pdbx_strand_id
1 'polypeptide(L)'
;WSNDWQETVEADGAGGGNAQVQDGFSGDGGGNTELKLKNGNSVWREADLSGAASATLSFDYARVGLEADDHLVVYAQTGGDTGGVGVPGAPGAWDEIGRFSGAADDAAYLSTTIDLSGYLATDTRVLFYAEGASQGDDNIFADNVRIDLGAAPANSPTGATNLTSTSSYTEGDANVAITDIVVSDAFFLSRRR
;
A
#
# COMPACT_ATOMS: atom_id res chain seq x y z
N TRP A 1 2.79 -5.97 -4.83
CA TRP A 1 3.03 -6.96 -3.76
C TRP A 1 4.38 -7.63 -4.00
N SER A 2 5.22 -7.72 -2.98
CA SER A 2 6.56 -8.34 -3.01
C SER A 2 6.56 -9.78 -2.50
N ASN A 3 5.50 -10.23 -1.82
CA ASN A 3 5.31 -11.61 -1.38
C ASN A 3 3.87 -12.12 -1.61
N ASP A 4 3.66 -13.42 -1.35
CA ASP A 4 2.34 -14.04 -1.26
C ASP A 4 1.69 -13.76 0.11
N TRP A 5 0.39 -14.06 0.26
CA TRP A 5 -0.28 -13.98 1.57
C TRP A 5 0.44 -14.81 2.62
N GLN A 6 0.67 -14.20 3.78
CA GLN A 6 1.30 -14.83 4.93
C GLN A 6 0.28 -14.89 6.08
N GLU A 7 0.03 -16.08 6.59
CA GLU A 7 -0.74 -16.28 7.82
C GLU A 7 0.08 -15.86 9.06
N THR A 8 -0.62 -15.55 10.13
CA THR A 8 -0.02 -15.11 11.40
C THR A 8 -0.11 -16.19 12.49
N VAL A 9 -1.26 -16.85 12.61
CA VAL A 9 -1.57 -17.77 13.72
C VAL A 9 -1.54 -19.23 13.30
N GLU A 10 -1.86 -19.53 12.03
CA GLU A 10 -1.73 -20.85 11.43
C GLU A 10 -0.62 -20.88 10.38
N ALA A 11 -0.13 -22.08 10.04
CA ALA A 11 0.99 -22.28 9.11
C ALA A 11 0.63 -23.30 8.02
N ASP A 12 -0.68 -23.47 7.77
CA ASP A 12 -1.20 -24.46 6.83
C ASP A 12 -1.17 -23.91 5.39
N GLY A 13 -0.95 -22.60 5.23
CA GLY A 13 -0.78 -21.92 3.96
C GLY A 13 -2.11 -21.65 3.26
N ALA A 14 -2.06 -20.78 2.24
CA ALA A 14 -3.23 -20.13 1.65
C ALA A 14 -4.31 -21.03 1.03
N GLY A 15 -4.14 -22.37 1.02
CA GLY A 15 -5.09 -23.34 0.49
C GLY A 15 -5.97 -24.05 1.54
N GLY A 16 -5.87 -23.70 2.83
CA GLY A 16 -6.69 -24.31 3.88
C GLY A 16 -6.65 -23.50 5.18
N GLY A 17 -7.45 -23.91 6.17
CA GLY A 17 -7.47 -23.28 7.50
C GLY A 17 -8.56 -22.22 7.68
N ASN A 18 -8.31 -21.27 8.55
CA ASN A 18 -9.23 -20.20 8.92
C ASN A 18 -8.93 -18.88 8.18
N ALA A 19 -7.77 -18.79 7.56
CA ALA A 19 -7.32 -17.76 6.64
C ALA A 19 -6.90 -18.44 5.34
N GLN A 20 -7.67 -18.25 4.26
CA GLN A 20 -7.41 -18.98 3.02
C GLN A 20 -7.94 -18.22 1.80
N VAL A 21 -7.37 -18.52 0.63
CA VAL A 21 -7.84 -18.01 -0.66
C VAL A 21 -8.77 -19.04 -1.28
N GLN A 22 -10.08 -18.77 -1.28
CA GLN A 22 -11.10 -19.68 -1.78
C GLN A 22 -12.33 -18.93 -2.30
N ASP A 23 -13.14 -19.61 -3.10
CA ASP A 23 -14.53 -19.21 -3.37
C ASP A 23 -15.38 -19.58 -2.14
N GLY A 24 -15.88 -18.58 -1.43
CA GLY A 24 -16.59 -18.77 -0.17
C GLY A 24 -17.72 -17.78 0.09
N PHE A 25 -17.76 -16.64 -0.59
CA PHE A 25 -18.79 -15.63 -0.42
C PHE A 25 -19.89 -15.79 -1.47
N SER A 26 -21.04 -16.32 -1.09
CA SER A 26 -22.14 -16.53 -2.03
C SER A 26 -22.78 -15.24 -2.59
N GLY A 27 -22.50 -14.07 -2.02
CA GLY A 27 -23.13 -12.80 -2.40
C GLY A 27 -22.68 -12.25 -3.75
N ASP A 28 -21.59 -12.74 -4.33
CA ASP A 28 -21.14 -12.39 -5.68
C ASP A 28 -21.62 -13.37 -6.77
N GLY A 29 -22.33 -14.43 -6.38
CA GLY A 29 -22.79 -15.50 -7.28
C GLY A 29 -21.79 -16.65 -7.47
N GLY A 30 -20.64 -16.61 -6.80
CA GLY A 30 -19.56 -17.60 -6.84
C GLY A 30 -18.72 -17.56 -8.11
N GLY A 31 -17.66 -18.37 -8.14
CA GLY A 31 -16.80 -18.61 -9.31
C GLY A 31 -15.52 -17.77 -9.36
N ASN A 32 -15.28 -16.93 -8.36
CA ASN A 32 -14.02 -16.24 -8.09
C ASN A 32 -13.45 -16.70 -6.74
N THR A 33 -12.16 -16.47 -6.53
CA THR A 33 -11.51 -16.78 -5.26
C THR A 33 -11.13 -15.49 -4.57
N GLU A 34 -11.44 -15.41 -3.28
CA GLU A 34 -11.21 -14.26 -2.43
C GLU A 34 -10.45 -14.67 -1.18
N LEU A 35 -9.91 -13.69 -0.46
CA LEU A 35 -9.36 -13.93 0.86
C LEU A 35 -10.51 -14.09 1.85
N LYS A 36 -10.57 -15.23 2.52
CA LYS A 36 -11.49 -15.52 3.61
C LYS A 36 -10.73 -15.55 4.94
N LEU A 37 -11.26 -14.89 5.96
CA LEU A 37 -10.79 -14.86 7.34
C LEU A 37 -11.91 -15.26 8.30
N LYS A 38 -11.59 -16.04 9.33
CA LYS A 38 -12.49 -16.41 10.43
C LYS A 38 -11.72 -16.77 11.70
N ASN A 39 -12.44 -16.98 12.80
CA ASN A 39 -11.90 -17.52 14.05
C ASN A 39 -10.67 -16.76 14.59
N GLY A 40 -10.71 -15.42 14.56
CA GLY A 40 -9.63 -14.61 15.10
C GLY A 40 -8.33 -14.68 14.29
N ASN A 41 -8.37 -15.06 13.01
CA ASN A 41 -7.15 -15.15 12.19
C ASN A 41 -6.87 -13.86 11.42
N SER A 42 -5.60 -13.71 11.08
CA SER A 42 -5.13 -12.59 10.26
C SER A 42 -4.10 -13.03 9.24
N VAL A 43 -4.05 -12.30 8.13
CA VAL A 43 -3.05 -12.47 7.08
C VAL A 43 -2.45 -11.14 6.70
N TRP A 44 -1.23 -11.17 6.18
CA TRP A 44 -0.55 -9.99 5.69
C TRP A 44 0.17 -10.22 4.37
N ARG A 45 0.42 -9.11 3.66
CA ARG A 45 1.31 -9.03 2.49
C ARG A 45 2.16 -7.79 2.55
N GLU A 46 3.30 -7.88 1.90
CA GLU A 46 4.30 -6.83 1.76
C GLU A 46 4.28 -6.24 0.35
N ALA A 47 4.61 -4.97 0.25
CA ALA A 47 4.83 -4.26 -1.00
C ALA A 47 5.94 -3.22 -0.84
N ASP A 48 6.74 -3.06 -1.90
CA ASP A 48 7.64 -1.93 -2.02
C ASP A 48 6.85 -0.71 -2.48
N LEU A 49 6.71 0.27 -1.59
CA LEU A 49 6.08 1.57 -1.85
C LEU A 49 7.13 2.70 -1.91
N SER A 50 8.41 2.36 -1.89
CA SER A 50 9.49 3.35 -1.93
C SER A 50 9.48 4.11 -3.27
N GLY A 51 9.80 5.40 -3.21
CA GLY A 51 9.82 6.27 -4.40
C GLY A 51 8.45 6.74 -4.90
N ALA A 52 7.34 6.29 -4.30
CA ALA A 52 6.04 6.91 -4.51
C ALA A 52 5.94 8.25 -3.75
N ALA A 53 5.08 9.16 -4.21
CA ALA A 53 4.70 10.36 -3.44
C ALA A 53 3.45 10.14 -2.59
N SER A 54 2.60 9.20 -2.99
CA SER A 54 1.40 8.79 -2.25
C SER A 54 1.10 7.33 -2.56
N ALA A 55 0.34 6.69 -1.68
CA ALA A 55 -0.17 5.33 -1.93
C ALA A 55 -1.59 5.20 -1.38
N THR A 56 -2.47 4.51 -2.10
CA THR A 56 -3.84 4.23 -1.67
C THR A 56 -4.10 2.73 -1.75
N LEU A 57 -4.46 2.13 -0.63
CA LEU A 57 -5.01 0.78 -0.58
C LEU A 57 -6.49 0.83 -0.98
N SER A 58 -6.91 -0.08 -1.85
CA SER A 58 -8.31 -0.33 -2.21
C SER A 58 -8.59 -1.82 -2.12
N PHE A 59 -9.79 -2.16 -1.66
CA PHE A 59 -10.29 -3.53 -1.63
C PHE A 59 -11.81 -3.54 -1.52
N ASP A 60 -12.37 -4.66 -1.91
CA ASP A 60 -13.76 -5.02 -1.67
C ASP A 60 -13.82 -5.96 -0.46
N TYR A 61 -14.84 -5.83 0.38
CA TYR A 61 -15.02 -6.70 1.55
C TYR A 61 -16.48 -7.05 1.81
N ALA A 62 -16.70 -8.17 2.48
CA ALA A 62 -18.01 -8.56 2.98
C ALA A 62 -17.86 -9.22 4.36
N ARG A 63 -18.85 -9.00 5.22
CA ARG A 63 -18.93 -9.56 6.58
C ARG A 63 -20.18 -10.44 6.66
N VAL A 64 -20.04 -11.64 7.20
CA VAL A 64 -21.14 -12.61 7.34
C VAL A 64 -21.10 -13.16 8.75
N GLY A 65 -22.22 -13.12 9.46
CA GLY A 65 -22.38 -13.67 10.80
C GLY A 65 -21.76 -12.86 11.93
N LEU A 66 -21.19 -11.66 11.67
CA LEU A 66 -20.50 -10.91 12.72
C LEU A 66 -21.47 -10.40 13.81
N GLU A 67 -21.00 -10.40 15.05
CA GLU A 67 -21.62 -9.73 16.19
C GLU A 67 -21.08 -8.32 16.46
N ALA A 68 -21.61 -7.69 17.52
CA ALA A 68 -21.29 -6.29 17.86
C ALA A 68 -19.81 -6.06 18.19
N ASP A 69 -19.15 -7.06 18.76
CA ASP A 69 -17.73 -7.08 19.16
C ASP A 69 -16.80 -7.67 18.10
N ASP A 70 -17.33 -8.02 16.94
CA ASP A 70 -16.53 -8.52 15.81
C ASP A 70 -16.20 -7.43 14.81
N HIS A 71 -15.00 -7.51 14.28
CA HIS A 71 -14.41 -6.47 13.46
C HIS A 71 -13.57 -7.06 12.34
N LEU A 72 -13.73 -6.50 11.13
CA LEU A 72 -12.62 -6.47 10.18
C LEU A 72 -11.73 -5.29 10.54
N VAL A 73 -10.46 -5.56 10.85
CA VAL A 73 -9.47 -4.52 11.14
C VAL A 73 -8.33 -4.63 10.13
N VAL A 74 -7.90 -3.48 9.62
CA VAL A 74 -6.80 -3.36 8.67
C VAL A 74 -5.67 -2.62 9.36
N TYR A 75 -4.48 -3.21 9.29
CA TYR A 75 -3.26 -2.64 9.84
C TYR A 75 -2.22 -2.38 8.76
N ALA A 76 -1.32 -1.44 9.03
CA ALA A 76 -0.09 -1.26 8.26
C ALA A 76 1.14 -1.21 9.17
N GLN A 77 2.28 -1.58 8.60
CA GLN A 77 3.60 -1.33 9.19
C GLN A 77 4.65 -1.10 8.09
N THR A 78 5.78 -0.53 8.50
CA THR A 78 7.03 -0.36 7.74
C THR A 78 8.19 -0.76 8.65
N GLY A 79 9.18 -1.48 8.13
CA GLY A 79 10.41 -1.81 8.85
C GLY A 79 10.28 -2.72 10.08
N GLY A 80 9.08 -3.14 10.49
CA GLY A 80 8.87 -3.81 11.79
C GLY A 80 8.84 -2.86 13.00
N ASP A 81 8.96 -1.55 12.79
CA ASP A 81 9.22 -0.53 13.83
C ASP A 81 8.13 0.56 13.91
N THR A 82 7.17 0.59 12.98
CA THR A 82 5.92 1.37 13.14
C THR A 82 4.89 0.55 13.90
N GLY A 83 3.88 1.18 14.50
CA GLY A 83 2.92 0.47 15.34
C GLY A 83 3.17 0.53 16.84
N GLY A 84 2.10 0.73 17.59
CA GLY A 84 2.07 0.56 19.05
C GLY A 84 1.42 -0.76 19.49
N VAL A 85 0.86 -1.55 18.55
CA VAL A 85 0.03 -2.71 18.83
C VAL A 85 0.69 -3.99 18.30
N GLY A 86 0.82 -5.00 19.14
CA GLY A 86 1.23 -6.34 18.72
C GLY A 86 0.01 -7.14 18.24
N VAL A 87 0.06 -7.65 17.02
CA VAL A 87 -0.96 -8.58 16.49
C VAL A 87 -0.46 -10.02 16.70
N PRO A 88 -1.25 -10.92 17.31
CA PRO A 88 -0.82 -12.29 17.59
C PRO A 88 -0.27 -12.99 16.34
N GLY A 89 0.96 -13.50 16.43
CA GLY A 89 1.61 -14.24 15.35
C GLY A 89 2.14 -13.39 14.19
N ALA A 90 1.85 -12.09 14.16
CA ALA A 90 2.41 -11.17 13.17
C ALA A 90 3.81 -10.67 13.58
N PRO A 91 4.71 -10.40 12.62
CA PRO A 91 6.01 -9.81 12.94
C PRO A 91 5.89 -8.33 13.28
N GLY A 92 6.61 -7.88 14.30
CA GLY A 92 6.71 -6.47 14.67
C GLY A 92 5.46 -5.90 15.34
N ALA A 93 5.41 -4.58 15.44
CA ALA A 93 4.22 -3.85 15.84
C ALA A 93 3.48 -3.33 14.59
N TRP A 94 2.21 -2.98 14.79
CA TRP A 94 1.31 -2.58 13.71
C TRP A 94 0.49 -1.35 14.10
N ASP A 95 0.20 -0.51 13.12
CA ASP A 95 -0.70 0.64 13.24
C ASP A 95 -2.07 0.28 12.65
N GLU A 96 -3.15 0.50 13.40
CA GLU A 96 -4.51 0.34 12.89
C GLU A 96 -4.81 1.49 11.90
N ILE A 97 -5.15 1.13 10.66
CA ILE A 97 -5.43 2.09 9.58
C ILE A 97 -6.89 2.02 9.09
N GLY A 98 -7.65 1.03 9.54
CA GLY A 98 -9.08 0.94 9.26
C GLY A 98 -9.77 -0.10 10.14
N ARG A 99 -11.03 0.16 10.49
CA ARG A 99 -11.86 -0.73 11.30
C ARG A 99 -13.30 -0.70 10.81
N PHE A 100 -13.85 -1.87 10.56
CA PHE A 100 -15.23 -2.09 10.11
C PHE A 100 -15.93 -2.92 11.17
N SER A 101 -16.57 -2.24 12.10
CA SER A 101 -17.12 -2.83 13.32
C SER A 101 -18.59 -3.18 13.24
N GLY A 102 -19.00 -4.07 14.13
CA GLY A 102 -20.38 -4.28 14.53
C GLY A 102 -21.08 -5.37 13.73
N ALA A 103 -22.25 -5.75 14.24
CA ALA A 103 -22.99 -6.87 13.70
C ALA A 103 -23.35 -6.67 12.23
N ALA A 104 -23.09 -7.68 11.40
CA ALA A 104 -23.20 -7.53 9.95
C ALA A 104 -23.39 -8.86 9.20
N ASP A 105 -24.30 -8.80 8.22
CA ASP A 105 -24.53 -9.79 7.18
C ASP A 105 -24.64 -9.05 5.84
N ASP A 106 -23.48 -8.73 5.26
CA ASP A 106 -23.38 -8.00 4.00
C ASP A 106 -23.83 -8.91 2.84
N ALA A 107 -24.89 -8.51 2.13
CA ALA A 107 -25.46 -9.31 1.03
C ALA A 107 -24.64 -9.24 -0.27
N ALA A 108 -23.69 -8.31 -0.35
CA ALA A 108 -22.79 -8.10 -1.48
C ALA A 108 -21.50 -7.42 -0.97
N TYR A 109 -20.46 -7.43 -1.80
CA TYR A 109 -19.22 -6.71 -1.49
C TYR A 109 -19.44 -5.21 -1.34
N LEU A 110 -18.77 -4.64 -0.35
CA LEU A 110 -18.62 -3.21 -0.10
C LEU A 110 -17.19 -2.80 -0.47
N SER A 111 -17.03 -1.67 -1.16
CA SER A 111 -15.69 -1.16 -1.52
C SER A 111 -15.20 -0.13 -0.51
N THR A 112 -13.91 -0.11 -0.24
CA THR A 112 -13.28 0.91 0.61
C THR A 112 -11.87 1.27 0.13
N THR A 113 -11.40 2.42 0.58
CA THR A 113 -10.02 2.88 0.34
C THR A 113 -9.40 3.41 1.62
N ILE A 114 -8.08 3.20 1.76
CA ILE A 114 -7.29 3.67 2.90
C ILE A 114 -6.02 4.34 2.38
N ASP A 115 -5.67 5.49 2.94
CA ASP A 115 -4.43 6.19 2.61
C ASP A 115 -3.22 5.50 3.27
N LEU A 116 -2.25 5.11 2.44
CA LEU A 116 -0.99 4.50 2.85
C LEU A 116 0.20 5.47 2.72
N SER A 117 -0.03 6.75 2.43
CA SER A 117 1.04 7.73 2.18
C SER A 117 1.93 7.98 3.41
N GLY A 118 1.49 7.61 4.61
CA GLY A 118 2.32 7.59 5.83
C GLY A 118 3.28 6.41 5.94
N TYR A 119 3.14 5.40 5.07
CA TYR A 119 3.83 4.12 5.14
C TYR A 119 4.65 3.83 3.88
N LEU A 120 5.27 4.83 3.26
CA LEU A 120 6.03 4.66 2.02
C LEU A 120 7.44 4.11 2.29
N ALA A 121 7.58 2.79 2.32
CA ALA A 121 8.85 2.09 2.57
C ALA A 121 9.04 0.94 1.58
N THR A 122 10.25 0.37 1.55
CA THR A 122 10.58 -0.80 0.72
C THR A 122 9.91 -2.08 1.18
N ASP A 123 9.44 -2.11 2.42
CA ASP A 123 8.91 -3.28 3.13
C ASP A 123 7.58 -2.96 3.83
N THR A 124 6.76 -2.12 3.21
CA THR A 124 5.43 -1.82 3.75
C THR A 124 4.57 -3.06 3.76
N ARG A 125 3.97 -3.38 4.90
CA ARG A 125 3.05 -4.52 5.04
C ARG A 125 1.65 -4.03 5.37
N VAL A 126 0.67 -4.74 4.83
CA VAL A 126 -0.76 -4.57 5.12
C VAL A 126 -1.27 -5.88 5.70
N LEU A 127 -2.02 -5.81 6.79
CA LEU A 127 -2.60 -6.96 7.48
C LEU A 127 -4.12 -6.80 7.61
N PHE A 128 -4.85 -7.87 7.30
CA PHE A 128 -6.29 -7.98 7.51
C PHE A 128 -6.55 -8.92 8.67
N TYR A 129 -7.34 -8.48 9.64
CA TYR A 129 -7.61 -9.21 10.88
C TYR A 129 -9.12 -9.34 11.12
N ALA A 130 -9.59 -10.57 11.29
CA ALA A 130 -10.89 -10.88 11.87
C ALA A 130 -10.85 -10.76 13.40
N GLU A 131 -10.71 -9.53 13.92
CA GLU A 131 -10.61 -9.28 15.36
C GLU A 131 -11.96 -9.51 16.05
N GLY A 132 -11.98 -10.20 17.20
CA GLY A 132 -13.21 -10.55 17.93
C GLY A 132 -13.95 -11.77 17.38
N ALA A 133 -13.99 -11.89 16.05
CA ALA A 133 -14.70 -12.90 15.24
C ALA A 133 -14.20 -14.34 15.50
N SER A 134 -14.59 -14.91 16.63
CA SER A 134 -14.10 -16.19 17.16
C SER A 134 -15.12 -17.32 17.05
N GLN A 135 -16.32 -17.03 16.54
CA GLN A 135 -17.34 -18.02 16.24
C GLN A 135 -17.12 -18.63 14.85
N GLY A 136 -17.70 -19.82 14.63
CA GLY A 136 -17.43 -20.61 13.43
C GLY A 136 -18.11 -20.06 12.15
N ASP A 137 -19.13 -19.26 12.34
CA ASP A 137 -19.96 -18.58 11.35
C ASP A 137 -19.56 -17.13 11.09
N ASP A 138 -18.59 -16.59 11.84
CA ASP A 138 -18.02 -15.27 11.57
C ASP A 138 -17.06 -15.38 10.40
N ASN A 139 -17.46 -14.84 9.26
CA ASN A 139 -16.65 -14.86 8.06
C ASN A 139 -16.45 -13.44 7.54
N ILE A 140 -15.19 -13.10 7.32
CA ILE A 140 -14.77 -11.87 6.64
C ILE A 140 -14.16 -12.26 5.31
N PHE A 141 -14.61 -11.59 4.26
CA PHE A 141 -14.10 -11.77 2.90
C PHE A 141 -13.47 -10.47 2.44
N ALA A 142 -12.34 -10.57 1.72
CA ALA A 142 -11.70 -9.46 1.07
C ALA A 142 -11.25 -9.86 -0.34
N ASP A 143 -11.54 -9.01 -1.32
CA ASP A 143 -11.19 -9.23 -2.72
C ASP A 143 -10.69 -7.93 -3.38
N ASN A 144 -10.15 -8.02 -4.58
CA ASN A 144 -9.63 -6.91 -5.38
C ASN A 144 -8.61 -6.05 -4.63
N VAL A 145 -7.82 -6.68 -3.73
CA VAL A 145 -6.86 -5.99 -2.88
C VAL A 145 -5.71 -5.40 -3.72
N ARG A 146 -5.70 -4.08 -3.81
CA ARG A 146 -4.83 -3.32 -4.71
C ARG A 146 -4.24 -2.10 -4.01
N ILE A 147 -2.97 -1.81 -4.30
CA ILE A 147 -2.34 -0.54 -3.93
C ILE A 147 -2.08 0.27 -5.20
N ASP A 148 -2.65 1.46 -5.27
CA ASP A 148 -2.37 2.44 -6.32
C ASP A 148 -1.31 3.44 -5.83
N LEU A 149 -0.28 3.65 -6.66
CA LEU A 149 0.83 4.54 -6.35
C LEU A 149 0.68 5.89 -7.08
N GLY A 150 0.80 6.97 -6.33
CA GLY A 150 0.99 8.31 -6.89
C GLY A 150 2.47 8.54 -7.20
N ALA A 151 2.75 8.94 -8.44
CA ALA A 151 4.12 9.20 -8.87
C ALA A 151 4.75 10.34 -8.08
N ALA A 152 5.98 10.13 -7.60
CA ALA A 152 6.80 11.24 -7.15
C ALA A 152 7.03 12.22 -8.31
N PRO A 153 7.07 13.54 -8.05
CA PRO A 153 7.44 14.49 -9.08
C PRO A 153 8.81 14.08 -9.64
N ALA A 154 8.87 13.85 -10.95
CA ALA A 154 10.12 13.54 -11.60
C ALA A 154 11.09 14.72 -11.38
N ASN A 155 12.32 14.42 -10.98
CA ASN A 155 13.39 15.39 -11.10
C ASN A 155 13.48 15.78 -12.57
N SER A 156 13.24 17.05 -12.87
CA SER A 156 13.42 17.54 -14.22
C SER A 156 14.92 17.55 -14.52
N PRO A 157 15.36 17.06 -15.69
CA PRO A 157 16.76 17.14 -16.04
C PRO A 157 17.19 18.61 -16.09
N THR A 158 18.32 18.94 -15.48
CA THR A 158 18.90 20.28 -15.55
C THR A 158 19.25 20.61 -17.00
N GLY A 159 18.94 21.84 -17.43
CA GLY A 159 19.38 22.35 -18.73
C GLY A 159 20.75 23.01 -18.61
N ALA A 160 21.61 22.81 -19.61
CA ALA A 160 22.85 23.57 -19.75
C ALA A 160 22.76 24.49 -20.98
N THR A 161 23.18 25.74 -20.82
CA THR A 161 23.26 26.73 -21.91
C THR A 161 24.71 27.11 -22.20
N ASN A 162 24.96 27.76 -23.34
CA ASN A 162 26.29 28.18 -23.80
C ASN A 162 27.29 27.03 -24.09
N LEU A 163 26.79 25.80 -24.31
CA LEU A 163 27.62 24.62 -24.61
C LEU A 163 28.47 24.76 -25.90
N THR A 164 28.05 25.62 -26.82
CA THR A 164 28.73 25.85 -28.09
C THR A 164 29.27 27.28 -28.18
N SER A 165 29.50 27.95 -27.04
CA SER A 165 30.03 29.31 -27.03
C SER A 165 31.43 29.32 -27.65
N THR A 166 31.62 30.14 -28.66
CA THR A 166 32.90 30.38 -29.30
C THR A 166 33.20 31.87 -29.27
N SER A 167 34.48 32.19 -29.19
CA SER A 167 34.97 33.57 -29.21
C SER A 167 36.11 33.67 -30.20
N SER A 168 36.13 34.75 -30.99
CA SER A 168 37.18 34.99 -31.97
C SER A 168 38.48 35.31 -31.24
N TYR A 169 39.56 34.66 -31.65
CA TYR A 169 40.91 34.94 -31.17
C TYR A 169 41.76 35.50 -32.30
N THR A 170 42.47 36.60 -32.02
CA THR A 170 43.55 37.09 -32.88
C THR A 170 44.88 36.82 -32.20
N GLU A 171 45.89 36.42 -32.98
CA GLU A 171 47.21 36.16 -32.44
C GLU A 171 47.81 37.42 -31.78
N GLY A 172 48.14 37.31 -30.49
CA GLY A 172 48.65 38.41 -29.66
C GLY A 172 47.67 38.96 -28.65
N ASP A 173 46.41 38.50 -28.64
CA ASP A 173 45.44 38.87 -27.60
C ASP A 173 45.88 38.37 -26.22
N ALA A 174 45.81 39.24 -25.21
CA ALA A 174 46.26 38.92 -23.85
C ALA A 174 45.39 37.84 -23.17
N ASN A 175 44.08 37.86 -23.44
CA ASN A 175 43.11 36.83 -23.10
C ASN A 175 41.85 37.00 -23.94
N VAL A 176 41.15 35.88 -24.19
CA VAL A 176 39.82 35.88 -24.83
C VAL A 176 38.87 35.10 -23.93
N ALA A 177 37.86 35.79 -23.42
CA ALA A 177 36.84 35.16 -22.60
C ALA A 177 35.80 34.44 -23.47
N ILE A 178 35.37 33.27 -23.01
CA ILE A 178 34.20 32.56 -23.50
C ILE A 178 33.09 32.75 -22.46
N THR A 179 31.84 32.78 -22.90
CA THR A 179 30.70 32.80 -21.97
C THR A 179 30.68 31.51 -21.14
N ASP A 180 30.48 31.65 -19.82
CA ASP A 180 30.33 30.51 -18.94
C ASP A 180 29.17 29.61 -19.34
N ILE A 181 29.36 28.31 -19.14
CA ILE A 181 28.28 27.32 -19.19
C ILE A 181 27.40 27.56 -17.97
N VAL A 182 26.12 27.82 -18.21
CA VAL A 182 25.15 27.97 -17.14
C VAL A 182 24.31 26.71 -17.07
N VAL A 183 24.34 26.04 -15.92
CA VAL A 183 23.45 24.93 -15.58
C VAL A 183 22.35 25.44 -14.68
N SER A 184 21.10 25.27 -15.08
CA SER A 184 19.94 25.66 -14.30
C SER A 184 18.92 24.54 -14.22
N ASP A 185 18.20 24.49 -13.12
CA ASP A 185 17.04 23.62 -12.99
C ASP A 185 15.91 24.05 -13.95
N ALA A 186 15.06 23.10 -14.35
CA ALA A 186 13.87 23.42 -15.11
C ALA A 186 12.86 24.10 -14.16
N PHE A 187 12.61 25.38 -14.38
CA PHE A 187 11.71 26.16 -13.52
C PHE A 187 10.27 25.58 -13.56
N PHE A 188 9.85 24.90 -12.49
CA PHE A 188 8.47 24.44 -12.37
C PHE A 188 7.58 25.63 -12.00
N LEU A 189 6.91 26.22 -12.99
CA LEU A 189 5.91 27.26 -12.76
C LEU A 189 4.64 26.63 -12.17
N SER A 190 4.59 26.41 -10.85
CA SER A 190 3.34 26.08 -10.16
C SER A 190 2.42 27.30 -10.25
N ARG A 191 1.54 27.32 -11.25
CA ARG A 191 0.40 28.25 -11.27
C ARG A 191 -0.58 27.80 -10.20
N ARG A 192 -0.47 28.37 -9.00
CA ARG A 192 -1.59 28.38 -8.05
C ARG A 192 -2.75 29.12 -8.72
N ARG A 193 -3.85 28.39 -8.95
CA ARG A 193 -5.18 28.97 -9.15
C ARG A 193 -5.84 29.11 -7.79
#